data_AF-A0A8T4UF50-F1
#
_entry.id   AF-A0A8T4UF50-F1
#
_cell.length_a   1.000
_cell.length_b   1.000
_cell.length_c   1.000
_cell.angle_alpha   90.00
_cell.angle_beta   90.00
_cell.angle_gamma   90.00
#
_symmetry.space_group_name_H-M   'P 1'
#
loop_
_entity.id
_entity.type
_entity.pdbx_description
1 polymer ?
#
loop_
_entity_poly.entity_id
_entity_poly.type
_entity_poly.pdbx_seq_one_letter_code
_entity_poly.pdbx_strand_id
1 'polypeptide(L)' 'MPKILEGKSVLCSFGIHKWSNIKMHMIESSNVWDKEKYCLKCGKYKRWSVLR' A
#
# COMPACT_ATOMS: atom_id res chain seq x y z
N MET A 1 -1.37 -14.67 -11.62
CA MET A 1 -0.42 -13.82 -12.38
C MET A 1 -0.60 -12.37 -11.95
N PRO A 2 0.48 -11.69 -11.51
CA PRO A 2 0.75 -10.33 -11.96
C PRO A 2 2.08 -10.31 -12.71
N LYS A 3 2.00 -10.07 -14.03
CA LYS A 3 3.13 -9.59 -14.83
C LYS A 3 3.41 -8.13 -14.41
N ILE A 4 4.65 -7.68 -14.61
CA ILE A 4 5.21 -6.30 -14.54
C ILE A 4 6.38 -6.25 -13.52
N LEU A 5 7.53 -6.75 -13.95
CA LEU A 5 8.84 -6.42 -13.39
C LEU A 5 9.78 -6.12 -14.57
N GLU A 6 9.47 -5.09 -15.35
CA GLU A 6 10.38 -4.64 -16.42
C GLU A 6 10.47 -3.11 -16.44
N GLY A 7 10.75 -2.56 -15.25
CA GLY A 7 10.92 -1.13 -15.06
C GLY A 7 10.31 -0.68 -13.75
N LYS A 8 11.04 -0.85 -12.63
CA LYS A 8 10.76 -0.02 -11.44
C LYS A 8 10.78 1.43 -11.94
N SER A 9 9.62 2.05 -12.04
CA SER A 9 9.49 3.41 -12.54
C SER A 9 10.46 4.28 -11.74
N VAL A 10 11.38 4.99 -12.41
CA VAL A 10 12.45 5.79 -11.76
C VAL A 10 11.88 6.68 -10.64
N LEU A 11 10.68 7.21 -10.86
CA LEU A 11 9.90 7.97 -9.88
C LEU A 11 9.71 7.25 -8.53
N CYS A 12 9.47 5.94 -8.54
CA CYS A 12 9.35 5.13 -7.31
C CYS A 12 10.69 5.01 -6.56
N SER A 13 11.83 5.06 -7.25
CA SER A 13 13.16 5.10 -6.62
C SER A 13 13.43 6.45 -5.96
N PHE A 14 12.87 7.54 -6.50
CA PHE A 14 12.88 8.89 -5.91
C PHE A 14 11.77 9.10 -4.86
N GLY A 15 11.04 8.06 -4.47
CA GLY A 15 9.98 8.14 -3.44
C GLY A 15 8.62 8.63 -3.94
N ILE A 16 8.49 8.97 -5.22
CA ILE A 16 7.22 9.35 -5.86
C ILE A 16 6.48 8.08 -6.27
N HIS A 17 5.66 7.58 -5.35
CA HIS A 17 4.91 6.35 -5.52
C HIS A 17 3.47 6.63 -5.95
N LYS A 18 3.00 5.93 -7.00
CA LYS A 18 1.57 5.86 -7.35
C LYS A 18 0.90 4.80 -6.48
N TRP A 19 0.29 5.23 -5.39
CA TRP A 19 -0.39 4.34 -4.44
C TRP A 19 -1.78 3.90 -4.92
N SER A 20 -2.21 2.71 -4.53
CA SER A 20 -3.58 2.23 -4.63
C SER A 20 -4.49 2.99 -3.66
N ASN A 21 -5.80 2.81 -3.84
CA ASN A 21 -6.77 3.17 -2.81
C ASN A 21 -6.42 2.47 -1.49
N ILE A 22 -6.71 3.16 -0.37
CA ILE A 22 -6.48 2.62 0.97
C ILE A 22 -7.57 1.57 1.22
N LYS A 23 -7.15 0.34 1.52
CA LYS A 23 -8.04 -0.67 2.09
C LYS A 23 -8.01 -0.52 3.60
N MET A 24 -9.19 -0.59 4.20
CA MET A 24 -9.36 -0.47 5.65
C MET A 24 -10.03 -1.73 6.16
N HIS A 25 -9.42 -2.35 7.15
CA HIS A 25 -9.91 -3.54 7.83
C HIS A 25 -10.09 -3.19 9.30
N MET A 26 -11.32 -3.34 9.80
CA MET A 26 -11.58 -3.23 11.23
C MET A 26 -11.09 -4.51 11.89
N ILE A 27 -10.21 -4.40 12.89
CA ILE A 27 -9.81 -5.57 13.67
C ILE A 27 -10.97 -5.86 14.62
N GLU A 28 -11.61 -7.02 14.46
CA GLU A 28 -12.76 -7.43 15.27
C GLU A 28 -12.42 -7.33 16.76
N SER A 29 -13.37 -6.81 17.54
CA SER A 29 -13.24 -6.60 18.99
C SER A 29 -12.18 -5.57 19.42
N SER A 30 -11.61 -4.78 18.50
CA SER A 30 -10.64 -3.71 18.80
C SER A 30 -11.09 -2.35 18.25
N ASN A 31 -10.80 -1.26 18.96
CA ASN A 31 -11.00 0.11 18.46
C ASN A 31 -9.89 0.53 17.46
N VAL A 32 -9.40 -0.41 16.66
CA VAL A 32 -8.23 -0.28 15.79
C VAL A 32 -8.64 -0.54 14.35
N TRP A 33 -8.29 0.42 13.49
CA TRP A 33 -8.41 0.30 12.05
C TRP A 33 -7.06 -0.05 11.45
N ASP A 34 -6.99 -1.17 10.76
CA ASP A 34 -5.83 -1.55 9.98
C ASP A 34 -5.97 -0.97 8.56
N LYS A 35 -5.01 -0.17 8.15
CA LYS A 35 -5.00 0.51 6.85
C LYS A 35 -3.85 -0.04 6.03
N GLU A 36 -4.14 -0.42 4.80
CA GLU A 36 -3.12 -0.87 3.86
C GLU A 36 -3.24 -0.21 2.48
N LYS A 37 -2.11 -0.02 1.82
CA LYS A 37 -2.01 0.40 0.41
C LYS A 37 -0.75 -0.15 -0.23
N TYR A 38 -0.80 -0.34 -1.54
CA TYR A 38 0.33 -0.82 -2.33
C TYR A 38 0.61 0.12 -3.50
N CYS A 39 1.87 0.20 -3.93
CA CYS A 39 2.24 0.98 -5.10
C CYS A 39 1.92 0.18 -6.36
N LEU A 40 1.10 0.76 -7.24
CA LEU A 40 0.66 0.15 -8.49
C LEU A 40 1.79 -0.02 -9.52
N LYS A 41 2.94 0.63 -9.31
CA LYS A 41 4.09 0.57 -10.23
C LYS A 41 5.22 -0.33 -9.74
N CYS A 42 5.62 -0.21 -8.47
CA CYS A 42 6.78 -0.94 -7.93
C CYS A 42 6.41 -2.05 -6.93
N GLY A 43 5.12 -2.24 -6.64
CA GLY A 43 4.67 -3.26 -5.69
C GLY A 43 4.97 -2.96 -4.21
N LYS A 44 5.54 -1.78 -3.89
CA LYS A 44 5.85 -1.40 -2.50
C LYS A 44 4.58 -1.40 -1.66
N TYR A 45 4.63 -2.03 -0.50
CA TYR A 45 3.50 -2.18 0.42
C TYR A 45 3.66 -1.25 1.63
N LYS A 46 2.56 -0.65 2.09
CA LYS A 46 2.49 0.09 3.35
C LYS A 46 1.24 -0.34 4.12
N ARG A 47 1.44 -0.70 5.39
CA ARG A 47 0.39 -1.03 6.34
C ARG A 47 0.65 -0.29 7.63
N TRP A 48 -0.40 0.27 8.22
CA TRP A 48 -0.34 0.93 9.52
C TRP A 48 -1.70 0.83 10.20
N SER A 49 -1.66 0.74 11.52
CA SER A 49 -2.86 0.67 12.34
C SER A 49 -3.10 2.03 12.98
N VAL A 50 -4.36 2.47 13.01
CA VAL A 50 -4.77 3.69 13.70
C VAL A 50 -5.86 3.34 14.71
N LEU A 51 -5.78 3.91 15.90
CA LEU A 51 -6.90 3.92 16.82
C LEU A 51 -8.01 4.77 16.21
N ARG A 52 -9.26 4.32 16.36
CA ARG A 52 -10.43 5.11 15.98
C ARG A 52 -10.59 6.33 16.88
#